data_AF-A0A941L2Z0-F1
#
_entry.id   AF-A0A941L2Z0-F1
#
_cell.length_a   1.000
_cell.length_b   1.000
_cell.length_c   1.000
_cell.angle_alpha   90.00
_cell.angle_beta   90.00
_cell.angle_gamma   90.00
#
_symmetry.space_group_name_H-M   'P 1'
#
loop_
_entity.id
_entity.type
_entity.pdbx_description
1 polymer ?
#
loop_
_entity_poly.entity_id
_entity_poly.type
_entity_poly.pdbx_seq_one_letter_code
_entity_poly.pdbx_strand_id
1 'polypeptide(L)'
;IPAFIPAARAYVLPLSDAAAANSQFASGSTVTDGLVAVYQRCVHLGCRVPWCNSSQGFECPCHGSKYNMVGEYFAGPAPRNLDRFNVANVSGRLIIDTGTIIESPRAPGMSVKYPQGLSCIALTTEE
;
A
#
# COMPACT_ATOMS: atom_id res chain seq x y z
N ILE A 1 11.77 -5.77 0.52
CA ILE A 1 10.59 -6.65 0.73
C ILE A 1 9.85 -6.14 1.97
N PRO A 2 8.55 -5.85 1.89
CA PRO A 2 7.78 -5.35 3.03
C PRO A 2 7.65 -6.41 4.14
N ALA A 3 7.62 -5.97 5.39
CA ALA A 3 7.37 -6.83 6.53
C ALA A 3 5.86 -6.94 6.79
N PHE A 4 5.29 -8.14 6.78
CA PHE A 4 3.88 -8.34 7.13
C PHE A 4 3.72 -8.47 8.65
N ILE A 5 2.79 -7.71 9.22
CA ILE A 5 2.45 -7.72 10.65
C ILE A 5 1.06 -8.34 10.81
N PRO A 6 0.94 -9.64 11.16
CA PRO A 6 -0.34 -10.35 11.17
C PRO A 6 -1.38 -9.72 12.09
N ALA A 7 -0.98 -9.25 13.28
CA ALA A 7 -1.87 -8.64 14.26
C ALA A 7 -2.53 -7.35 13.74
N ALA A 8 -1.79 -6.57 12.93
CA ALA A 8 -2.31 -5.37 12.27
C ALA A 8 -2.94 -5.66 10.90
N ARG A 9 -2.75 -6.86 10.37
CA ARG A 9 -3.08 -7.23 8.98
C ARG A 9 -2.52 -6.21 7.98
N ALA A 10 -1.33 -5.69 8.27
CA ALA A 10 -0.71 -4.60 7.55
C ALA A 10 0.69 -4.97 7.08
N TYR A 11 1.15 -4.34 6.01
CA TYR A 11 2.53 -4.34 5.60
C TYR A 11 3.23 -3.08 6.11
N VAL A 12 4.39 -3.27 6.73
CA VAL A 12 5.31 -2.19 7.08
C VAL A 12 6.42 -2.14 6.04
N LEU A 13 6.68 -0.95 5.53
CA LEU A 13 7.68 -0.72 4.49
C LEU A 13 8.31 0.67 4.61
N PRO A 14 9.56 0.82 4.12
CA PRO A 14 10.17 2.13 4.03
C PRO A 14 9.47 3.00 2.97
N LEU A 15 9.31 4.27 3.32
CA LEU A 15 8.94 5.36 2.43
C LEU A 15 10.13 6.33 2.43
N SER A 16 10.84 6.41 1.30
CA SER A 16 11.95 7.35 1.16
C SER A 16 11.45 8.79 1.18
N ASP A 17 12.29 9.73 1.60
CA ASP A 17 11.94 11.16 1.60
C ASP A 17 11.51 11.65 0.22
N ALA A 18 12.14 11.14 -0.84
CA ALA A 18 11.78 11.46 -2.23
C ALA A 18 10.39 10.92 -2.63
N ALA A 19 10.02 9.72 -2.17
CA ALA A 19 8.68 9.18 -2.38
C ALA A 19 7.65 9.91 -1.52
N ALA A 20 7.99 10.24 -0.26
CA ALA A 20 7.15 11.00 0.64
C ALA A 20 6.83 12.40 0.09
N ALA A 21 7.83 13.14 -0.39
CA ALA A 21 7.65 14.51 -0.90
C ALA A 21 6.60 14.64 -2.01
N ASN A 22 6.39 13.57 -2.78
CA ASN A 22 5.45 13.53 -3.90
C ASN A 22 4.21 12.66 -3.62
N SER A 23 4.14 12.05 -2.43
CA SER A 23 3.04 11.18 -2.06
C SER A 23 2.03 11.95 -1.21
N GLN A 24 0.75 11.80 -1.55
CA GLN A 24 -0.36 12.29 -0.73
C GLN A 24 -0.45 11.66 0.67
N PHE A 25 0.46 10.73 1.00
CA PHE A 25 0.53 10.04 2.28
C PHE A 25 1.56 10.61 3.26
N ALA A 26 2.35 11.60 2.84
CA ALA A 26 3.39 12.17 3.69
C ALA A 26 2.87 13.21 4.70
N SER A 27 1.63 13.67 4.54
CA SER A 27 0.98 14.55 5.50
C SER A 27 0.26 13.75 6.59
N GLY A 28 0.54 14.06 7.87
CA GLY A 28 -0.16 13.51 9.03
C GLY A 28 0.59 12.38 9.75
N SER A 29 -0.13 11.61 10.58
CA SER A 29 0.43 10.54 11.41
C SER A 29 0.62 9.21 10.67
N THR A 30 0.65 9.20 9.34
CA THR A 30 0.72 7.99 8.51
C THR A 30 2.15 7.54 8.19
N VAL A 31 3.15 8.34 8.58
CA VAL A 31 4.58 8.06 8.41
C VAL A 31 5.29 8.34 9.74
N THR A 32 6.20 7.45 10.16
CA THR A 32 7.11 7.69 11.29
C THR A 32 8.46 7.07 10.96
N ASP A 33 9.56 7.80 11.16
CA ASP A 33 10.93 7.35 10.84
C ASP A 33 11.07 6.74 9.43
N GLY A 34 10.38 7.33 8.44
CA GLY A 34 10.37 6.83 7.07
C GLY A 34 9.69 5.46 6.92
N LEU A 35 8.84 5.04 7.85
CA LEU A 35 8.04 3.82 7.76
C LEU A 35 6.56 4.14 7.62
N VAL A 36 5.86 3.31 6.84
CA VAL A 36 4.40 3.35 6.69
C VAL A 36 3.79 1.98 6.95
N ALA A 37 2.53 1.96 7.40
CA ALA A 37 1.75 0.74 7.58
C ALA A 37 0.54 0.71 6.62
N VAL A 38 0.63 -0.10 5.56
CA VAL A 38 -0.40 -0.24 4.53
C VAL A 38 -1.28 -1.45 4.83
N TYR A 39 -2.60 -1.28 4.82
CA TYR A 39 -3.55 -2.33 5.17
C TYR A 39 -3.64 -3.39 4.05
N GLN A 40 -3.55 -4.68 4.41
CA GLN A 40 -3.71 -5.83 3.50
C GLN A 40 -5.19 -6.08 3.17
N ARG A 41 -5.96 -5.04 2.88
CA ARG A 41 -7.37 -5.16 2.51
C ARG A 41 -7.62 -4.41 1.22
N CYS A 42 -8.13 -5.13 0.22
CA CYS A 42 -8.52 -4.55 -1.04
C CYS A 42 -9.73 -3.64 -0.80
N VAL A 43 -9.62 -2.40 -1.25
CA VAL A 43 -10.67 -1.38 -1.08
C VAL A 43 -11.80 -1.53 -2.09
N HIS A 44 -11.73 -2.54 -2.98
CA HIS A 44 -12.85 -2.97 -3.81
C HIS A 44 -13.89 -3.72 -2.96
N LEU A 45 -13.61 -4.97 -2.58
CA LEU A 45 -14.55 -5.84 -1.85
C LEU A 45 -13.92 -6.57 -0.66
N GLY A 46 -12.73 -6.14 -0.21
CA GLY A 46 -12.15 -6.60 1.06
C GLY A 46 -11.25 -7.83 1.02
N CYS A 47 -10.92 -8.38 -0.16
CA CYS A 47 -9.94 -9.46 -0.30
C CYS A 47 -8.57 -9.09 0.30
N ARG A 48 -7.78 -10.10 0.69
CA ARG A 48 -6.37 -9.89 1.07
C ARG A 48 -5.56 -9.53 -0.19
N VAL A 49 -4.69 -8.51 -0.07
CA VAL A 49 -3.84 -8.05 -1.18
C VAL A 49 -2.38 -8.42 -0.89
N PRO A 50 -1.83 -9.49 -1.50
CA PRO A 50 -0.44 -9.87 -1.31
C PRO A 50 0.53 -8.87 -1.96
N TRP A 51 1.76 -8.87 -1.44
CA TRP A 51 2.91 -8.26 -2.09
C TRP A 51 3.41 -9.14 -3.24
N CYS A 52 3.70 -8.52 -4.38
CA CYS A 52 4.32 -9.16 -5.53
C CYS A 52 5.81 -8.79 -5.64
N ASN A 53 6.69 -9.77 -5.46
CA ASN A 53 8.14 -9.56 -5.51
C ASN A 53 8.64 -9.19 -6.91
N SER A 54 8.01 -9.64 -7.98
CA SER A 54 8.46 -9.33 -9.34
C SER A 54 8.07 -7.91 -9.76
N SER A 55 6.84 -7.49 -9.51
CA SER A 55 6.37 -6.14 -9.89
C SER A 55 6.72 -5.06 -8.88
N GLN A 56 7.13 -5.44 -7.66
CA GLN A 56 7.38 -4.56 -6.52
C GLN A 56 6.14 -3.73 -6.15
N GLY A 57 4.97 -4.37 -6.06
CA GLY A 57 3.73 -3.73 -5.64
C GLY A 57 2.73 -4.71 -5.05
N PHE A 58 1.50 -4.24 -4.81
CA PHE A 58 0.42 -5.05 -4.24
C PHE A 58 -0.57 -5.44 -5.33
N GLU A 59 -0.89 -6.72 -5.43
CA GLU A 59 -1.74 -7.24 -6.51
C GLU A 59 -2.86 -8.10 -5.93
N CYS A 60 -4.10 -7.64 -6.07
CA CYS A 60 -5.27 -8.34 -5.57
C CYS A 60 -5.67 -9.45 -6.55
N PRO A 61 -5.61 -10.73 -6.15
CA PRO A 61 -5.90 -11.84 -7.04
C PRO A 61 -7.39 -12.02 -7.35
N CYS A 62 -8.29 -11.36 -6.61
CA CYS A 62 -9.73 -11.56 -6.77
C CYS A 62 -10.27 -10.92 -8.05
N HIS A 63 -9.92 -9.66 -8.33
CA HIS A 63 -10.45 -8.88 -9.46
C HIS A 63 -9.38 -8.00 -10.12
N GLY A 64 -8.11 -8.30 -9.87
CA GLY A 64 -7.00 -7.65 -10.55
C GLY A 64 -6.68 -6.21 -10.14
N SER A 65 -7.13 -5.73 -8.98
CA SER A 65 -6.70 -4.42 -8.48
C SER A 65 -5.20 -4.42 -8.17
N LYS A 66 -4.47 -3.46 -8.73
CA LYS A 66 -3.01 -3.32 -8.58
C LYS A 66 -2.68 -1.99 -7.94
N TYR A 67 -1.68 -2.00 -7.08
CA TYR A 67 -1.19 -0.83 -6.38
C TYR A 67 0.35 -0.84 -6.38
N ASN A 68 0.97 0.33 -6.42
CA ASN A 68 2.41 0.41 -6.30
C ASN A 68 2.90 0.08 -4.88
N MET A 69 4.21 0.17 -4.65
CA MET A 69 4.78 -0.25 -3.38
C MET A 69 4.27 0.53 -2.17
N VAL A 70 3.84 1.79 -2.33
CA VAL A 70 3.33 2.63 -1.24
C VAL A 70 1.80 2.57 -1.10
N GLY A 71 1.14 1.72 -1.90
CA GLY A 71 -0.31 1.51 -1.87
C GLY A 71 -1.12 2.48 -2.74
N GLU A 72 -0.48 3.22 -3.65
CA GLU A 72 -1.20 4.04 -4.65
C GLU A 72 -1.81 3.15 -5.70
N TYR A 73 -3.06 3.41 -6.04
CA TYR A 73 -3.80 2.70 -7.07
C TYR A 73 -3.10 2.82 -8.44
N PHE A 74 -3.06 1.71 -9.18
CA PHE A 74 -2.55 1.62 -10.54
C PHE A 74 -3.63 1.16 -11.52
N ALA A 75 -4.29 0.03 -11.25
CA ALA A 75 -5.26 -0.58 -12.18
C ALA A 75 -6.34 -1.42 -11.46
N GLY A 76 -7.40 -1.77 -12.17
CA GLY A 76 -8.50 -2.63 -11.71
C GLY A 76 -9.68 -1.89 -11.07
N PRO A 77 -10.63 -2.59 -10.42
CA PRO A 77 -11.90 -2.00 -9.99
C PRO A 77 -11.84 -1.20 -8.68
N ALA A 78 -10.75 -1.25 -7.93
CA ALA A 78 -10.63 -0.55 -6.65
C ALA A 78 -10.85 0.96 -6.79
N PRO A 79 -11.77 1.58 -6.05
CA PRO A 79 -12.16 2.98 -6.27
C PRO A 79 -11.11 3.98 -5.79
N ARG A 80 -10.14 3.54 -4.97
CA ARG A 80 -9.20 4.42 -4.28
C ARG A 80 -7.89 3.70 -3.93
N ASN A 81 -6.96 4.41 -3.28
CA ASN A 81 -5.70 3.84 -2.81
C ASN A 81 -5.92 2.83 -1.67
N LEU A 82 -4.93 1.98 -1.38
CA LEU A 82 -4.97 1.14 -0.20
C LEU A 82 -5.05 1.97 1.07
N ASP A 83 -5.87 1.47 1.99
CA ASP A 83 -5.97 1.99 3.35
C ASP A 83 -4.64 1.90 4.09
N ARG A 84 -4.46 2.79 5.06
CA ARG A 84 -3.30 2.78 5.95
C ARG A 84 -3.71 3.10 7.38
N PHE A 85 -2.76 2.95 8.28
CA PHE A 85 -2.94 3.23 9.69
C PHE A 85 -2.09 4.41 10.13
N ASN A 86 -2.49 5.04 11.22
CA ASN A 86 -1.58 5.94 11.93
C ASN A 86 -0.44 5.12 12.54
N VAL A 87 0.75 5.68 12.49
CA VAL A 87 1.98 5.09 13.02
C VAL A 87 2.70 6.11 13.89
N ALA A 88 3.38 5.60 14.92
CA ALA A 88 4.22 6.39 15.80
C ALA A 88 5.42 5.59 16.26
N ASN A 89 6.56 6.25 16.44
CA ASN A 89 7.67 5.68 17.20
C ASN A 89 7.51 6.07 18.68
N VAL A 90 7.43 5.05 19.53
CA VAL A 90 7.46 5.23 20.99
C VAL A 90 8.64 4.45 21.54
N SER A 91 9.69 5.16 21.94
CA SER A 91 10.90 4.59 22.54
C SER A 91 11.52 3.47 21.69
N GLY A 92 11.63 3.69 20.38
CA GLY A 92 12.22 2.74 19.43
C GLY A 92 11.28 1.62 18.98
N ARG A 93 10.00 1.67 19.38
CA ARG A 93 8.97 0.70 18.95
C ARG A 93 8.01 1.37 17.99
N LEU A 94 7.79 0.72 16.85
CA LEU A 94 6.73 1.10 15.92
C LEU A 94 5.38 0.71 16.52
N ILE A 95 4.53 1.70 16.76
CA ILE A 95 3.12 1.53 17.11
C ILE A 95 2.29 1.75 15.85
N ILE A 96 1.34 0.84 15.61
CA ILE A 96 0.37 0.93 14.51
C ILE A 96 -1.02 1.02 15.15
N ASP A 97 -1.70 2.15 14.99
CA ASP A 97 -3.08 2.32 15.47
C ASP A 97 -4.06 1.69 14.47
N THR A 98 -4.51 0.47 14.79
CA THR A 98 -5.48 -0.26 13.98
C THR A 98 -6.93 0.17 14.23
N GLY A 99 -7.18 1.04 15.22
CA GLY A 99 -8.50 1.59 15.51
C GLY A 99 -8.94 2.67 14.53
N THR A 100 -7.97 3.29 13.83
CA THR A 100 -8.22 4.36 12.87
C THR A 100 -7.73 3.96 11.48
N ILE A 101 -8.67 3.73 10.56
CA ILE A 101 -8.35 3.49 9.14
C ILE A 101 -8.30 4.83 8.41
N ILE A 102 -7.16 5.12 7.78
CA ILE A 102 -6.96 6.31 6.97
C ILE A 102 -7.19 5.96 5.50
N GLU A 103 -8.31 6.44 4.97
CA GLU A 103 -8.65 6.35 3.55
C GLU A 103 -8.06 7.53 2.77
N SER A 104 -7.89 7.35 1.46
CA SER A 104 -7.47 8.45 0.59
C SER A 104 -7.94 8.22 -0.84
N PRO A 105 -8.28 9.27 -1.61
CA PRO A 105 -8.67 9.15 -3.01
C PRO A 105 -7.50 8.65 -3.86
N ARG A 106 -7.75 8.29 -5.12
CA ARG A 106 -6.67 7.98 -6.08
C ARG A 106 -5.74 9.17 -6.22
N ALA A 107 -4.43 8.93 -6.25
CA ALA A 107 -3.46 9.98 -6.47
C ALA A 107 -3.56 10.51 -7.92
N PRO A 108 -3.37 11.83 -8.16
CA PRO A 108 -3.34 12.39 -9.51
C PRO A 108 -2.23 11.80 -10.38
N GLY A 109 -1.17 11.31 -9.74
CA GLY A 109 -0.07 10.56 -10.35
C GLY A 109 0.61 9.71 -9.28
N MET A 110 1.39 8.71 -9.71
CA MET A 110 2.12 7.85 -8.78
C MET A 110 3.41 8.53 -8.31
N SER A 111 3.65 8.51 -7.01
CA SER A 111 4.91 8.97 -6.39
C SER A 111 6.05 7.98 -6.60
N VAL A 112 5.73 6.71 -6.88
CA VAL A 112 6.71 5.65 -7.13
C VAL A 112 6.38 4.92 -8.43
N LYS A 113 7.43 4.66 -9.24
CA LYS A 113 7.33 3.87 -10.47
C LYS A 113 6.84 2.45 -10.19
N TYR A 114 5.80 2.05 -10.91
CA TYR A 114 5.25 0.70 -10.93
C TYR A 114 4.63 0.42 -12.31
N PRO A 115 4.69 -0.82 -12.82
CA PRO A 115 5.40 -1.98 -12.26
C PRO A 115 6.91 -1.96 -12.54
N GLN A 116 7.68 -2.70 -11.73
CA GLN A 116 9.13 -2.87 -11.92
C GLN A 116 9.52 -4.22 -12.54
N GLY A 117 8.53 -5.09 -12.77
CA GLY A 117 8.69 -6.40 -13.35
C GLY A 117 7.33 -7.05 -13.60
N LEU A 118 7.33 -8.37 -13.81
CA LEU A 118 6.11 -9.12 -14.15
C LEU A 118 5.07 -9.08 -13.03
N SER A 119 3.79 -9.08 -13.41
CA SER A 119 2.67 -9.26 -12.47
C SER A 119 2.74 -10.65 -11.84
N CYS A 120 2.36 -10.76 -10.57
CA CYS A 120 2.19 -12.04 -9.87
C CYS A 120 0.79 -12.64 -10.05
N ILE A 121 -0.17 -11.84 -10.53
CA ILE A 121 -1.48 -12.33 -10.96
C ILE A 121 -1.48 -12.54 -12.46
N ALA A 122 -2.09 -13.63 -12.93
CA ALA A 122 -2.27 -13.86 -14.35
C ALA A 122 -3.09 -12.71 -14.95
N LEU A 123 -2.65 -12.20 -16.11
CA LEU A 123 -3.49 -11.34 -16.92
C LEU A 123 -4.63 -12.23 -17.42
N THR A 124 -5.84 -12.09 -16.89
CA THR A 124 -7.01 -12.44 -17.69
C THR A 124 -7.01 -11.42 -18.82
N THR A 125 -6.40 -11.78 -19.94
CA THR A 125 -6.63 -11.09 -21.20
C THR A 125 -8.11 -11.26 -21.48
N GLU A 126 -8.92 -10.27 -21.11
CA GLU A 126 -10.16 -10.07 -21.84
C GLU A 126 -9.75 -9.34 -23.12
N GLU A 127 -9.92 -10.04 -24.24
CA GLU A 127 -9.84 -9.51 -25.61
C GLU A 127 -10.75 -8.29 -25.80
#